data_AF-A0A388QNP3-F1
#
_entry.id   AF-A0A388QNP3-F1
#
_cell.length_a   1.000
_cell.length_b   1.000
_cell.length_c   1.000
_cell.angle_alpha   90.00
_cell.angle_beta   90.00
_cell.angle_gamma   90.00
#
_symmetry.space_group_name_H-M   'P 1'
#
loop_
_entity.id
_entity.type
_entity.pdbx_description
1 polymer ?
#
loop_
_entity_poly.entity_id
_entity_poly.type
_entity_poly.pdbx_seq_one_letter_code
_entity_poly.pdbx_strand_id
1 'polypeptide(L)' 'MKDEGCPTCGSKNFGILEIENDLKGLSKWKMHCYNCNKFWYSSHQQIYEE' A
#
# COMPACT_ATOMS: atom_id res chain seq x y z
N MET A 1 -7.16 17.26 3.27
CA MET A 1 -6.97 16.29 2.18
C MET A 1 -5.63 15.61 2.45
N LYS A 2 -5.60 14.32 2.80
CA LYS A 2 -4.31 13.62 2.93
C LYS A 2 -3.89 13.27 1.50
N ASP A 3 -2.94 14.03 0.96
CA ASP A 3 -2.26 13.69 -0.29
C ASP A 3 -1.46 12.40 -0.07
N GLU A 4 -2.12 11.25 -0.21
CA GLU A 4 -1.49 9.93 -0.21
C GLU A 4 -0.73 9.75 -1.53
N GLY A 5 0.47 10.32 -1.57
CA GLY A 5 1.48 10.09 -2.59
C GLY A 5 2.47 9.00 -2.18
N CYS A 6 3.34 8.59 -3.09
CA CYS A 6 4.49 7.76 -2.77
C CYS A 6 5.28 8.41 -1.61
N PRO A 7 5.57 7.67 -0.51
CA PRO A 7 6.23 8.24 0.66
C PRO A 7 7.64 8.76 0.38
N THR A 8 8.26 8.35 -0.73
CA THR A 8 9.61 8.79 -1.11
C THR A 8 9.61 10.04 -1.97
N CYS A 9 8.70 10.16 -2.94
CA CYS A 9 8.76 11.24 -3.94
C CYS A 9 7.48 12.07 -4.05
N GLY A 10 6.43 11.75 -3.29
CA GLY A 10 5.13 12.41 -3.33
C GLY A 10 4.31 12.16 -4.61
N SER A 11 4.83 11.39 -5.57
CA SER A 11 4.12 11.08 -6.81
C SER A 11 2.88 10.24 -6.55
N LYS A 12 1.79 10.53 -7.26
CA LYS A 12 0.54 9.73 -7.26
C LYS A 12 0.57 8.58 -8.27
N ASN A 13 1.65 8.44 -9.04
CA ASN A 13 1.83 7.36 -9.99
C ASN A 13 2.42 6.13 -9.29
N PHE A 14 1.57 5.40 -8.58
CA PHE A 14 1.92 4.16 -7.89
C PHE A 14 0.78 3.15 -7.93
N GLY A 15 1.10 1.88 -7.74
CA GLY A 15 0.13 0.79 -7.75
C GLY A 15 0.45 -0.28 -6.71
N ILE A 16 -0.50 -1.17 -6.48
CA ILE A 16 -0.31 -2.36 -5.65
C ILE A 16 0.36 -3.43 -6.51
N LEU A 17 1.48 -3.97 -6.06
CA LEU A 17 2.20 -5.06 -6.71
C LEU A 17 1.78 -6.42 -6.14
N GLU A 18 1.60 -6.50 -4.82
CA GLU A 18 1.31 -7.75 -4.12
C GLU A 18 0.45 -7.48 -2.89
N ILE A 19 -0.47 -8.39 -2.59
CA ILE A 19 -1.30 -8.35 -1.39
C ILE A 19 -1.07 -9.66 -0.65
N GLU A 20 -0.41 -9.56 0.51
CA GLU A 20 -0.22 -10.67 1.43
C GLU A 20 -1.30 -10.58 2.50
N ASN A 21 -2.21 -11.57 2.53
CA ASN A 21 -3.22 -11.68 3.57
C ASN A 21 -2.72 -12.64 4.65
N ASP A 22 -2.57 -12.12 5.88
CA ASP A 22 -2.27 -12.94 7.03
C ASP A 22 -3.55 -13.62 7.55
N LEU A 23 -3.42 -14.83 8.09
CA LEU A 23 -4.54 -15.61 8.66
C LEU A 23 -5.27 -14.87 9.81
N LYS A 24 -4.65 -13.80 10.35
CA LYS A 24 -5.22 -12.91 11.37
C LYS A 24 -6.04 -11.74 10.80
N GLY A 25 -6.33 -11.72 9.50
CA GLY A 25 -7.08 -10.63 8.85
C GLY A 25 -6.29 -9.35 8.62
N LEU A 26 -4.95 -9.42 8.71
CA LEU A 26 -4.07 -8.31 8.39
C LEU A 26 -3.61 -8.43 6.93
N SER A 27 -3.96 -7.46 6.09
CA SER A 27 -3.51 -7.41 4.71
C SER A 27 -2.31 -6.48 4.59
N LYS A 28 -1.16 -7.01 4.20
CA LYS A 28 0.03 -6.24 3.82
C LYS A 28 0.02 -6.01 2.33
N TRP A 29 -0.03 -4.75 1.92
CA TRP A 29 -0.10 -4.35 0.52
C TRP A 29 1.27 -3.81 0.12
N LYS A 30 1.98 -4.55 -0.72
CA LYS A 30 3.23 -4.08 -1.31
C LYS A 30 2.90 -3.12 -2.44
N MET A 31 3.25 -1.86 -2.24
CA MET A 31 3.04 -0.78 -3.21
C MET A 31 4.33 -0.51 -3.98
N HIS A 32 4.19 -0.13 -5.25
CA HIS A 32 5.29 0.26 -6.14
C HIS A 32 5.01 1.61 -6.78
N CYS A 33 5.93 2.56 -6.65
CA CYS A 33 5.85 3.85 -7.34
C CYS A 33 6.58 3.78 -8.67
N TYR A 34 5.85 3.97 -9.77
CA TYR A 34 6.38 3.95 -11.13
C TYR A 34 7.19 5.20 -11.48
N ASN A 35 7.16 6.25 -10.64
CA ASN A 35 7.94 7.46 -10.85
C ASN A 35 9.39 7.34 -10.33
N CYS A 36 9.59 6.81 -9.13
CA CYS A 36 10.92 6.65 -8.53
C CYS A 36 11.38 5.18 -8.42
N ASN A 37 10.57 4.24 -8.92
CA ASN A 37 10.78 2.79 -8.84
C ASN A 37 11.10 2.29 -7.42
N LYS A 38 10.42 2.87 -6.42
CA LYS A 38 10.55 2.48 -5.00
C LYS A 38 9.33 1.70 -4.55
N PHE A 39 9.57 0.83 -3.56
CA PHE A 39 8.55 -0.02 -2.96
C PHE A 39 8.35 0.34 -1.49
N TRP A 40 7.12 0.22 -1.01
CA TRP A 40 6.79 0.32 0.41
C TRP A 40 5.61 -0.60 0.72
N TYR A 41 5.40 -0.87 2.01
CA TYR A 41 4.28 -1.67 2.47
C TYR A 41 3.25 -0.77 3.14
N SER A 42 2.00 -0.85 2.70
CA SER A 42 0.86 -0.31 3.43
C SER A 42 0.19 -1.44 4.19
N SER A 43 -0.14 -1.21 5.47
CA SER A 43 -0.92 -2.16 6.26
C SER A 43 -2.35 -1.64 6.30
N HIS A 44 -3.26 -2.33 5.60
CA HIS A 44 -4.68 -2.09 5.75
C HIS A 44 -5.26 -3.24 6.60
N GLN A 45 -5.75 -2.89 7.78
CA GLN A 45 -6.55 -3.83 8.56
C GLN A 45 -7.93 -3.90 7.90
N GLN A 46 -8.23 -5.01 7.22
CA GLN A 46 -9.61 -5.30 6.84
C GLN A 46 -10.32 -5.72 8.12
N ILE A 47 -10.97 -4.77 8.78
CA ILE A 47 -11.98 -5.09 9.77
C ILE A 47 -13.13 -5.70 8.97
N TYR A 48 -13.22 -7.03 8.95
CA TYR A 48 -14.46 -7.69 8.58
C TYR A 48 -15.45 -7.36 9.70
N GLU A 49 -16.30 -6.36 9.48
CA GLU A 49 -17.53 -6.22 10.28
C GLU A 49 -18.46 -7.36 9.84
N GLU A 50 -18.71 -8.29 10.77
CA GLU A 50 -19.65 -9.41 10.65
C GLU A 50 -21.11 -8.95 10.61
#